data_AF-T1FEA7-F1
#
_entry.id   AF-T1FEA7-F1
#
_cell.length_a   1.000
_cell.length_b   1.000
_cell.length_c   1.000
_cell.angle_alpha   90.00
_cell.angle_beta   90.00
_cell.angle_gamma   90.00
#
_symmetry.space_group_name_H-M   'P 1'
#
loop_
_entity.id
_entity.type
_entity.pdbx_description
1 polymer ?
#
loop_
_entity_poly.entity_id
_entity_poly.type
_entity_poly.pdbx_seq_one_letter_code
_entity_poly.pdbx_strand_id
1 'polypeptide(L)'
;MVVDHNQSKLNELDRFDTVLREEIKIFKNEIKETFSSIVSKEVKLNVEVIRSDVKSIQKTLQEASDVKEREIIKLDCVLLGDSIMRNVYKFKSLKEFSHVGLNYDLTKDQRQEFKLFVDKAKVMEREEKKSKFFV
;
A
#
# COMPACT_ATOMS: atom_id res chain seq x y z
N MET A 1 -68.60 33.03 -28.33
CA MET A 1 -67.13 33.02 -28.28
C MET A 1 -66.62 31.76 -27.54
N VAL A 2 -66.94 30.58 -28.04
CA VAL A 2 -66.60 29.28 -27.39
C VAL A 2 -65.30 28.69 -27.97
N VAL A 3 -65.05 28.97 -29.25
CA VAL A 3 -63.87 28.51 -29.99
C VAL A 3 -62.58 29.09 -29.37
N ASP A 4 -62.55 30.39 -29.12
CA ASP A 4 -61.38 31.06 -28.54
C ASP A 4 -61.06 30.56 -27.12
N HIS A 5 -62.09 30.27 -26.32
CA HIS A 5 -61.94 29.71 -24.98
C HIS A 5 -61.33 28.30 -25.01
N ASN A 6 -61.79 27.47 -25.93
CA ASN A 6 -61.25 26.11 -26.10
C ASN A 6 -59.83 26.14 -26.65
N GLN A 7 -59.51 27.09 -27.55
CA GLN A 7 -58.14 27.27 -28.05
C GLN A 7 -57.18 27.68 -26.91
N SER A 8 -57.61 28.56 -26.01
CA SER A 8 -56.82 28.94 -24.84
C SER A 8 -56.48 27.72 -23.97
N LYS A 9 -57.47 26.86 -23.69
CA LYS A 9 -57.26 25.63 -22.92
C LYS A 9 -56.32 24.65 -23.62
N LEU A 10 -56.40 24.55 -24.94
CA LEU A 10 -55.51 23.69 -25.73
C LEU A 10 -54.05 24.16 -25.60
N ASN A 11 -53.83 25.47 -25.73
CA ASN A 11 -52.51 26.07 -25.60
C ASN A 11 -51.93 25.88 -24.19
N GLU A 12 -52.76 25.94 -23.15
CA GLU A 12 -52.34 25.62 -21.78
C GLU A 12 -51.95 24.15 -21.63
N LEU A 13 -52.69 23.25 -22.27
CA LEU A 13 -52.38 21.82 -22.27
C LEU A 13 -51.03 21.53 -22.93
N ASP A 14 -50.76 22.13 -24.10
CA ASP A 14 -49.49 21.98 -24.81
C ASP A 14 -48.31 22.53 -23.99
N ARG A 15 -48.53 23.66 -23.31
CA ARG A 15 -47.53 24.23 -22.41
C ARG A 15 -47.25 23.29 -21.24
N PHE A 16 -48.29 22.68 -20.67
CA PHE A 16 -48.14 21.72 -19.58
C PHE A 16 -47.43 20.44 -20.03
N ASP A 17 -47.76 19.88 -21.19
CA ASP A 17 -47.06 18.72 -21.77
C ASP A 17 -45.57 19.01 -22.00
N THR A 18 -45.26 20.21 -22.50
CA THR A 18 -43.87 20.65 -22.70
C THR A 18 -43.09 20.71 -21.39
N VAL A 19 -43.69 21.31 -20.35
CA VAL A 19 -43.07 21.39 -19.01
C VAL A 19 -42.85 19.99 -18.43
N LEU A 20 -43.87 19.12 -18.48
CA LEU A 20 -43.76 17.75 -17.98
C LEU A 20 -42.65 16.96 -18.68
N ARG A 21 -42.50 17.09 -19.99
CA ARG A 21 -41.41 16.41 -20.74
C ARG A 21 -40.04 16.88 -20.30
N GLU A 22 -39.86 18.18 -20.07
CA GLU A 22 -38.58 18.71 -19.61
C GLU A 22 -38.28 18.27 -18.17
N GLU A 23 -39.27 18.28 -17.28
CA GLU A 23 -39.11 17.77 -15.90
C GLU A 23 -38.76 16.28 -15.88
N ILE A 24 -39.43 15.44 -16.69
CA ILE A 24 -39.11 14.02 -16.83
C ILE A 24 -37.66 13.82 -17.32
N LYS A 25 -37.22 14.65 -18.26
CA LYS A 25 -35.85 14.60 -18.80
C LYS A 25 -34.82 15.01 -17.75
N ILE A 26 -35.10 16.06 -16.97
CA ILE A 26 -34.26 16.48 -15.84
C ILE A 26 -34.16 15.36 -14.82
N PHE A 27 -35.31 14.82 -14.38
CA PHE A 27 -35.36 13.75 -13.40
C PHE A 27 -34.59 12.49 -13.86
N LYS A 28 -34.71 12.13 -15.14
CA LYS A 28 -33.96 11.01 -15.72
C LYS A 28 -32.45 11.24 -15.68
N ASN A 29 -32.01 12.48 -15.94
CA ASN A 29 -30.60 12.83 -15.83
C ASN A 29 -30.11 12.79 -14.38
N GLU A 30 -30.88 13.33 -13.43
CA GLU A 30 -30.53 13.30 -12.01
C GLU A 30 -30.42 11.87 -11.46
N ILE A 31 -31.34 10.98 -11.83
CA ILE A 31 -31.24 9.55 -11.48
C ILE A 31 -29.95 8.96 -12.01
N LYS A 32 -29.62 9.21 -13.28
CA LYS A 32 -28.43 8.66 -13.93
C LYS A 32 -27.15 9.13 -13.22
N GLU A 33 -27.06 10.42 -12.92
CA GLU A 33 -25.91 10.99 -12.22
C GLU A 33 -25.79 10.44 -10.79
N THR A 34 -26.91 10.36 -10.06
CA THR A 34 -26.92 9.86 -8.68
C THR A 34 -26.52 8.39 -8.63
N PHE A 35 -27.05 7.56 -9.53
CA PHE A 35 -26.69 6.14 -9.60
C PHE A 35 -25.21 5.94 -9.95
N SER A 36 -24.71 6.68 -10.95
CA SER A 36 -23.30 6.66 -11.34
C SER A 36 -22.38 7.03 -10.17
N SER A 37 -22.75 8.06 -9.41
CA SER A 37 -22.01 8.52 -8.23
C SER A 37 -21.98 7.46 -7.12
N ILE A 38 -23.12 6.87 -6.78
CA ILE A 38 -23.22 5.82 -5.75
C ILE A 38 -22.37 4.60 -6.13
N VAL A 39 -22.56 4.09 -7.35
CA VAL A 39 -21.81 2.92 -7.84
C VAL A 39 -20.32 3.20 -7.85
N SER A 40 -19.90 4.37 -8.36
CA SER A 40 -18.48 4.73 -8.42
C SER A 40 -17.86 4.81 -7.03
N LYS A 41 -18.57 5.37 -6.05
CA LYS A 41 -18.09 5.49 -4.66
C LYS A 41 -17.93 4.11 -4.01
N GLU A 42 -18.94 3.26 -4.13
CA GLU A 42 -18.94 1.92 -3.51
C GLU A 42 -17.86 1.01 -4.14
N VAL A 43 -17.78 0.99 -5.47
CA VAL A 43 -16.76 0.22 -6.19
C VAL A 43 -15.35 0.70 -5.82
N LYS A 44 -15.16 2.02 -5.71
CA LYS A 44 -13.86 2.59 -5.33
C LYS A 44 -13.43 2.17 -3.93
N LEU A 45 -14.35 2.22 -2.95
CA LEU A 45 -14.08 1.77 -1.58
C LEU A 45 -13.67 0.28 -1.55
N ASN A 46 -14.42 -0.58 -2.24
CA ASN A 46 -14.12 -2.01 -2.29
C ASN A 46 -12.75 -2.28 -2.94
N VAL A 47 -12.40 -1.58 -4.01
CA VAL A 47 -11.08 -1.68 -4.66
C VAL A 47 -9.96 -1.24 -3.70
N GLU A 48 -10.18 -0.20 -2.91
CA GLU A 48 -9.19 0.27 -1.93
C GLU A 48 -8.95 -0.75 -0.81
N VAL A 49 -10.02 -1.36 -0.27
CA VAL A 49 -9.92 -2.45 0.72
C VAL A 49 -9.17 -3.64 0.14
N ILE A 50 -9.57 -4.14 -1.04
CA ILE A 50 -8.91 -5.26 -1.71
C ILE A 50 -7.43 -4.96 -1.95
N ARG A 51 -7.09 -3.75 -2.38
CA ARG A 51 -5.69 -3.34 -2.59
C ARG A 51 -4.89 -3.40 -1.28
N SER A 52 -5.47 -2.94 -0.18
CA SER A 52 -4.84 -2.99 1.13
C SER A 52 -4.57 -4.44 1.56
N ASP A 53 -5.56 -5.31 1.41
CA ASP A 53 -5.45 -6.73 1.77
C ASP A 53 -4.41 -7.45 0.93
N VAL A 54 -4.41 -7.24 -0.39
CA VAL A 54 -3.40 -7.79 -1.30
C VAL A 54 -1.99 -7.35 -0.90
N LYS A 55 -1.81 -6.07 -0.53
CA LYS A 55 -0.51 -5.56 -0.07
C LYS A 55 -0.07 -6.23 1.24
N SER A 56 -1.01 -6.47 2.16
CA SER A 56 -0.73 -7.19 3.40
C SER A 56 -0.32 -8.63 3.13
N ILE A 57 -1.07 -9.34 2.29
CA ILE A 57 -0.77 -10.73 1.89
C ILE A 57 0.60 -10.81 1.22
N GLN A 58 0.92 -9.90 0.31
CA GLN A 58 2.24 -9.84 -0.34
C GLN A 58 3.36 -9.69 0.67
N LYS A 59 3.18 -8.83 1.69
CA LYS A 59 4.17 -8.67 2.76
C LYS A 59 4.33 -9.97 3.57
N THR A 60 3.24 -10.60 3.96
CA THR A 60 3.29 -11.88 4.70
C THR A 60 3.93 -12.99 3.88
N LEU A 61 3.62 -13.09 2.59
CA LEU A 61 4.25 -14.06 1.70
C LEU A 61 5.74 -13.78 1.52
N GLN A 62 6.15 -12.52 1.44
CA GLN A 62 7.57 -12.15 1.41
C GLN A 62 8.26 -12.62 2.70
N GLU A 63 7.69 -12.31 3.86
CA GLU A 63 8.21 -12.74 5.16
C GLU A 63 8.26 -14.28 5.28
N ALA A 64 7.26 -15.00 4.74
CA ALA A 64 7.24 -16.46 4.70
C ALA A 64 8.27 -17.04 3.73
N SER A 65 8.52 -16.41 2.58
CA SER A 65 9.56 -16.81 1.64
C SER A 65 10.98 -16.51 2.14
N ASP A 66 11.11 -15.49 3.01
CA ASP A 66 12.34 -15.20 3.74
C ASP A 66 12.62 -16.25 4.83
N VAL A 67 11.64 -17.13 5.13
CA VAL A 67 11.89 -18.43 5.76
C VAL A 67 12.45 -19.40 4.69
N LYS A 68 13.52 -18.98 4.01
CA LYS A 68 14.48 -19.95 3.48
C LYS A 68 15.02 -20.71 4.67
N GLU A 69 15.05 -22.03 4.58
CA GLU A 69 15.57 -22.96 5.58
C GLU A 69 16.84 -22.39 6.23
N ARG A 70 16.69 -21.85 7.43
CA ARG A 70 17.86 -21.44 8.23
C ARG A 70 18.42 -22.70 8.81
N GLU A 71 19.56 -23.11 8.30
CA GLU A 71 20.33 -24.17 8.94
C GLU A 71 21.01 -23.60 10.20
N ILE A 72 20.68 -24.18 11.35
CA ILE A 72 21.32 -23.84 12.62
C ILE A 72 22.56 -24.73 12.77
N ILE A 73 23.73 -24.10 12.79
CA ILE A 73 25.00 -24.78 13.02
C ILE A 73 25.42 -24.54 14.47
N LYS A 74 25.39 -25.60 15.28
CA LYS A 74 25.93 -25.55 16.65
C LYS A 74 27.44 -25.80 16.60
N LEU A 75 28.21 -24.88 17.17
CA LEU A 75 29.66 -25.01 17.31
C LEU A 75 30.01 -25.23 18.79
N ASP A 76 30.86 -26.20 19.08
CA ASP A 76 31.28 -26.50 20.45
C ASP A 76 32.33 -25.51 20.98
N CYS A 77 32.93 -24.71 20.10
CA CYS A 77 33.94 -23.71 20.44
C CYS A 77 33.50 -22.30 20.05
N VAL A 78 33.28 -21.45 21.06
CA VAL A 78 32.87 -20.05 20.86
C VAL A 78 33.91 -19.27 20.05
N LEU A 79 35.21 -19.50 20.30
CA LEU A 79 36.29 -18.83 19.59
C LEU A 79 36.28 -19.13 18.08
N LEU A 80 35.87 -20.35 17.70
CA LEU A 80 35.71 -20.73 16.30
C LEU A 80 34.53 -19.98 15.68
N GLY A 81 33.40 -19.89 16.38
CA GLY A 81 32.24 -19.09 15.95
C GLY A 81 32.61 -17.63 15.71
N ASP A 82 33.33 -17.01 16.65
CA ASP A 82 33.79 -15.62 16.50
C ASP A 82 34.74 -15.45 15.32
N SER A 83 35.65 -16.42 15.12
CA SER A 83 36.58 -16.40 13.99
C SER A 83 35.85 -16.48 12.65
N ILE A 84 34.82 -17.33 12.55
CA ILE A 84 33.96 -17.44 11.37
C ILE A 84 33.23 -16.12 11.15
N MET A 85 32.53 -15.61 12.17
CA MET A 85 31.72 -14.38 12.08
C MET A 85 32.56 -13.15 11.70
N ARG A 86 33.78 -13.02 12.22
CA ARG A 86 34.73 -11.97 11.81
C ARG A 86 35.10 -12.03 10.33
N ASN A 87 35.06 -13.22 9.72
CA ASN A 87 35.45 -13.43 8.33
C ASN A 87 34.27 -13.59 7.36
N VAL A 88 33.01 -13.50 7.81
CA VAL A 88 31.81 -13.68 6.97
C VAL A 88 31.80 -12.77 5.74
N TYR A 89 32.31 -11.54 5.87
CA TYR A 89 32.38 -10.61 4.74
C TYR A 89 33.23 -11.13 3.57
N LYS A 90 34.23 -11.98 3.82
CA LYS A 90 35.08 -12.59 2.79
C LYS A 90 34.28 -13.60 1.96
N PHE A 91 33.41 -14.38 2.59
CA PHE A 91 32.54 -15.31 1.86
C PHE A 91 31.60 -14.58 0.90
N LYS A 92 31.07 -13.41 1.29
CA LYS A 92 30.23 -12.59 0.40
C LYS A 92 30.95 -12.05 -0.83
N SER A 93 32.28 -11.95 -0.79
CA SER A 93 33.08 -11.53 -1.94
C SER A 93 33.27 -12.64 -2.98
N LEU A 94 32.99 -13.89 -2.62
CA LEU A 94 33.01 -15.03 -3.53
C LEU A 94 31.67 -15.09 -4.29
N LYS A 95 31.72 -15.09 -5.63
CA LYS A 95 30.52 -15.03 -6.48
C LYS A 95 29.51 -16.14 -6.15
N GLU A 96 30.01 -17.35 -5.91
CA GLU A 96 29.20 -18.53 -5.56
C GLU A 96 28.44 -18.36 -4.24
N PHE A 97 29.03 -17.67 -3.25
CA PHE A 97 28.44 -17.48 -1.92
C PHE A 97 27.85 -16.09 -1.68
N SER A 98 27.80 -15.25 -2.72
CA SER A 98 27.28 -13.88 -2.63
C SER A 98 25.83 -13.79 -2.16
N HIS A 99 25.06 -14.86 -2.35
CA HIS A 99 23.66 -14.97 -1.97
C HIS A 99 23.44 -15.66 -0.60
N VAL A 100 24.51 -16.14 0.04
CA VAL A 100 24.46 -16.84 1.34
C VAL A 100 24.84 -15.88 2.46
N GLY A 101 24.04 -15.87 3.53
CA GLY A 101 24.28 -15.07 4.72
C GLY A 101 24.52 -15.96 5.93
N LEU A 102 25.56 -15.66 6.70
CA LEU A 102 25.79 -16.22 8.03
C LEU A 102 25.52 -15.14 9.07
N ASN A 103 24.83 -15.50 10.15
CA ASN A 103 24.51 -14.59 11.24
C ASN A 103 24.36 -15.36 12.55
N TYR A 104 24.43 -14.64 13.68
CA TYR A 104 24.13 -15.22 14.99
C TYR A 104 22.67 -15.66 15.07
N ASP A 105 22.44 -16.78 15.77
CA ASP A 105 21.10 -17.28 16.08
C ASP A 105 20.49 -16.46 17.22
N LEU A 106 20.00 -15.28 16.87
CA LEU A 106 19.34 -14.37 17.80
C LEU A 106 17.82 -14.60 17.81
N THR A 107 17.21 -14.38 18.95
CA THR A 107 15.74 -14.29 19.06
C THR A 107 15.20 -13.07 18.29
N LYS A 108 13.87 -13.03 18.07
CA LYS A 108 13.22 -11.89 17.40
C LYS A 108 13.47 -10.58 18.15
N ASP A 109 13.36 -10.60 19.47
CA ASP A 109 13.49 -9.41 20.31
C ASP A 109 14.93 -8.89 20.32
N GLN A 110 15.91 -9.80 20.44
CA GLN A 110 17.34 -9.45 20.34
C GLN A 110 17.68 -8.80 18.98
N ARG A 111 17.10 -9.29 17.87
CA ARG A 111 17.30 -8.66 16.55
C ARG A 111 16.71 -7.25 16.50
N GLN A 112 15.53 -7.04 17.11
CA GLN A 112 14.90 -5.73 17.14
C GLN A 112 15.72 -4.74 17.97
N GLU A 113 16.19 -5.16 19.14
CA GLU A 113 17.05 -4.35 20.01
C GLU A 113 18.37 -4.00 19.31
N PHE A 114 19.04 -4.98 18.72
CA PHE A 114 20.26 -4.75 17.95
C PHE A 114 20.04 -3.78 16.79
N LYS A 115 18.91 -3.89 16.09
CA LYS A 115 18.56 -2.97 15.00
C LYS A 115 18.43 -1.52 15.48
N LEU A 116 17.81 -1.30 16.64
CA LEU A 116 17.69 0.04 17.23
C LEU A 116 19.07 0.65 17.51
N PHE A 117 20.02 -0.13 18.06
CA PHE A 117 21.39 0.35 18.28
C PHE A 117 22.11 0.69 16.97
N VAL A 118 22.01 -0.17 15.96
CA VAL A 118 22.62 0.06 14.65
C VAL A 118 22.04 1.30 13.97
N ASP A 119 20.72 1.47 14.00
CA ASP A 119 20.06 2.61 13.39
C ASP A 119 20.46 3.91 14.09
N LYS A 120 20.54 3.91 15.43
CA LYS A 120 21.06 5.03 16.21
C LYS A 120 22.52 5.36 15.84
N ALA A 121 23.38 4.35 15.77
CA ALA A 121 24.79 4.53 15.39
C ALA A 121 24.94 5.14 13.98
N LYS A 122 24.14 4.68 13.01
CA LYS A 122 24.13 5.23 11.65
C LYS A 122 23.61 6.66 11.56
N VAL A 123 22.69 7.06 12.43
CA VAL A 123 22.25 8.46 12.52
C VAL A 123 23.41 9.31 13.00
N MET A 124 24.05 8.93 14.12
CA MET A 124 25.20 9.64 14.68
C MET A 124 26.36 9.74 13.68
N GLU A 125 26.70 8.66 12.97
CA GLU A 125 27.74 8.67 11.94
C GLU A 125 27.44 9.66 10.79
N ARG A 126 26.17 9.76 10.38
CA ARG A 126 25.75 10.72 9.34
C ARG A 126 25.83 12.16 9.83
N GLU A 127 25.46 12.40 11.08
CA GLU A 127 25.56 13.73 11.70
C GLU A 127 27.02 14.15 11.87
N GLU A 128 27.89 13.24 12.31
CA GLU A 128 29.33 13.48 12.43
C GLU A 128 29.97 13.77 11.07
N LYS A 129 29.64 12.98 10.04
CA LYS A 129 30.10 13.23 8.67
C LYS A 129 29.64 14.60 8.17
N LYS A 130 28.36 14.95 8.34
CA LYS A 130 27.85 16.28 7.98
C LYS A 130 28.60 17.38 8.72
N SER A 131 28.82 17.23 10.03
CA SER A 131 29.57 18.21 10.83
C SER A 131 31.00 18.42 10.32
N LYS A 132 31.67 17.38 9.81
CA LYS A 132 33.01 17.49 9.21
C LYS A 132 33.04 18.14 7.82
N PHE A 133 31.90 18.23 7.12
CA PHE A 133 31.78 18.93 5.83
C PHE A 133 31.47 20.43 5.97
N PHE A 134 31.10 20.89 7.17
CA PHE A 134 30.80 22.30 7.48
C PHE A 134 31.89 22.99 8.33
N VAL A 135 33.09 22.39 8.39
CA VAL A 135 34.33 23.00 8.93
C VAL A 135 35.32 23.17 7.80
#